data_AF-A0A511QCI5-F1
#
_entry.id   AF-A0A511QCI5-F1
#
_cell.length_a   1.000
_cell.length_b   1.000
_cell.length_c   1.000
_cell.angle_alpha   90.00
_cell.angle_beta   90.00
_cell.angle_gamma   90.00
#
_symmetry.space_group_name_H-M   'P 1'
#
loop_
_entity.id
_entity.type
_entity.pdbx_description
1 polymer ?
#
loop_
_entity_poly.entity_id
_entity_poly.type
_entity_poly.pdbx_seq_one_letter_code
_entity_poly.pdbx_strand_id
1 'polypeptide(L)' 'MELCEVLYYKRPSNQSKVSVGAEFNRRGLHKSLCDKEYNKLYVERIIERLIPVEKKAPLRPLIAIQPAN' A
#
# COMPACT_ATOMS: atom_id res chain seq x y z
N MET A 1 2.80 9.12 1.50
CA MET A 1 3.88 8.13 1.47
C MET A 1 5.02 8.49 0.53
N GLU A 2 4.77 8.92 -0.71
CA GLU A 2 5.86 9.17 -1.69
C GLU A 2 6.97 10.12 -1.20
N LEU A 3 6.62 11.20 -0.50
CA LEU A 3 7.63 12.10 0.09
C LEU A 3 8.56 11.36 1.07
N CYS A 4 7.99 10.51 1.93
CA CYS A 4 8.75 9.66 2.85
C CYS A 4 9.65 8.68 2.09
N GLU A 5 9.15 8.09 1.00
CA GLU A 5 9.90 7.13 0.20
C GLU A 5 11.11 7.74 -0.49
N VAL A 6 10.95 8.96 -1.01
CA VAL A 6 12.04 9.71 -1.65
C VAL A 6 13.05 10.21 -0.62
N LEU A 7 12.60 10.69 0.54
CA LEU A 7 13.49 11.22 1.59
C LEU A 7 14.23 10.13 2.37
N TYR A 8 13.55 9.04 2.73
CA TYR A 8 14.06 8.06 3.71
C TYR A 8 14.23 6.65 3.15
N TYR A 9 13.43 6.24 2.15
CA TYR A 9 13.42 4.84 1.66
C TYR A 9 14.00 4.66 0.25
N LYS A 10 14.86 5.60 -0.18
CA LYS A 10 15.67 5.52 -1.40
C LYS A 10 14.85 5.34 -2.69
N ARG A 11 13.61 5.82 -2.71
CA ARG A 11 12.82 5.83 -3.95
C ARG A 11 13.44 6.82 -4.94
N PRO A 12 13.74 6.39 -6.18
CA PRO A 12 14.23 7.30 -7.21
C PRO A 12 13.16 8.35 -7.53
N SER A 13 13.58 9.59 -7.75
CA SER A 13 12.71 10.70 -8.12
C SER A 13 13.48 11.71 -8.96
N ASN A 14 12.78 12.37 -9.88
CA ASN A 14 13.32 13.49 -10.65
C ASN A 14 13.30 14.81 -9.87
N GLN A 15 12.65 14.85 -8.71
CA GLN A 15 12.62 16.01 -7.83
C GLN A 15 13.82 16.02 -6.89
N SER A 16 14.35 17.20 -6.59
CA SER A 16 15.46 17.34 -5.64
C SER A 16 15.03 16.95 -4.22
N LYS A 17 15.93 16.35 -3.43
CA LYS A 17 15.67 16.01 -2.02
C LYS A 17 15.29 17.24 -1.18
N VAL A 18 15.84 18.41 -1.52
CA VAL A 18 15.54 19.67 -0.84
C VAL A 18 14.09 20.08 -1.07
N SER A 19 13.63 20.07 -2.32
CA SER A 19 12.23 20.40 -2.67
C SER A 19 11.24 19.45 -2.00
N VAL A 20 11.57 18.15 -2.00
CA VAL A 20 10.75 17.12 -1.34
C VAL A 20 10.74 17.33 0.18
N GLY A 21 11.88 17.70 0.78
CA GLY A 21 11.99 18.01 2.21
C GLY A 21 11.20 19.26 2.61
N ALA A 22 11.21 20.29 1.78
CA ALA A 22 10.41 21.50 2.00
C ALA A 22 8.91 21.18 1.98
N GLU A 23 8.45 20.38 1.00
CA GLU A 23 7.04 19.97 0.93
C GLU A 23 6.66 19.03 2.08
N PHE A 24 7.58 18.17 2.53
CA PHE A 24 7.39 17.33 3.70
C PHE A 24 7.13 18.15 4.97
N ASN A 25 7.96 19.18 5.21
CA ASN A 25 7.79 20.10 6.32
C ASN A 25 6.52 20.94 6.18
N ARG A 26 6.21 21.44 4.97
CA ARG A 26 5.00 22.21 4.67
C ARG A 26 3.73 21.44 5.02
N ARG A 27 3.75 20.12 4.85
CA ARG A 27 2.63 19.21 5.18
C ARG A 27 2.59 18.78 6.64
N GLY A 28 3.52 19.23 7.48
CA GLY A 28 3.60 18.82 8.89
C GLY A 28 3.82 17.32 9.06
N LEU A 29 4.49 16.68 8.11
CA LEU A 29 4.77 15.24 8.20
C LEU A 29 5.94 14.98 9.16
N HIS A 30 5.92 13.81 9.79
CA HIS A 30 6.97 13.35 10.70
C HIS A 30 7.51 12.00 10.27
N LYS A 31 8.81 11.79 10.46
CA LYS A 31 9.47 10.52 10.11
C LYS A 31 8.84 9.33 10.82
N SER A 32 8.42 9.48 12.09
CA SER A 32 7.74 8.42 12.85
C SER A 32 6.44 7.95 12.17
N LEU A 33 5.68 8.86 11.58
CA LEU A 33 4.49 8.53 10.80
C LEU A 33 4.87 7.78 9.52
N CYS A 34 5.93 8.22 8.84
CA CYS A 34 6.47 7.50 7.68
C CYS A 34 6.89 6.07 8.04
N ASP A 35 7.55 5.88 9.18
CA ASP A 35 8.02 4.57 9.63
C ASP A 35 6.83 3.66 9.97
N LYS A 36 5.81 4.19 10.66
CA LYS A 36 4.58 3.46 11.01
C LYS A 36 3.82 2.96 9.77
N GLU A 37 3.58 3.85 8.81
CA GLU A 37 2.87 3.51 7.58
C GLU A 37 3.69 2.56 6.69
N TYR A 38 5.00 2.77 6.60
CA TYR A 38 5.88 1.87 5.85
C TYR A 38 5.91 0.45 6.44
N ASN A 39 6.02 0.35 7.77
CA ASN A 39 6.01 -0.94 8.47
C ASN A 39 4.66 -1.64 8.35
N LYS A 40 3.53 -0.91 8.39
CA LYS A 40 2.20 -1.50 8.18
C LYS A 40 2.11 -2.16 6.80
N LEU A 41 2.50 -1.45 5.75
CA LEU A 41 2.52 -1.99 4.38
C LEU A 41 3.46 -3.19 4.25
N TYR A 42 4.59 -3.18 4.96
CA TYR A 42 5.53 -4.30 4.95
C TYR A 42 4.97 -5.54 5.64
N VAL A 43 4.35 -5.36 6.82
CA VAL A 43 3.69 -6.43 7.56
C VAL A 43 2.52 -7.01 6.76
N GLU A 44 1.67 -6.17 6.17
CA GLU A 44 0.56 -6.61 5.31
C GLU A 44 1.07 -7.47 4.14
N ARG A 45 2.12 -7.03 3.43
CA ARG A 45 2.71 -7.81 2.33
C ARG A 45 3.34 -9.13 2.80
N ILE A 46 3.93 -9.15 4.00
CA ILE A 46 4.48 -10.39 4.56
C ILE A 46 3.35 -11.35 4.91
N ILE A 47 2.28 -10.85 5.53
CA ILE A 47 1.09 -11.64 5.85
C ILE A 47 0.49 -12.22 4.57
N GLU A 48 0.31 -11.42 3.51
CA GLU A 48 -0.17 -11.90 2.21
C GLU A 48 0.74 -12.95 1.55
N ARG A 49 2.05 -12.90 1.80
CA ARG A 49 3.01 -13.89 1.27
C ARG A 49 3.07 -15.17 2.10
N LEU A 50 2.95 -15.05 3.42
CA LEU A 50 3.09 -16.18 4.35
C LEU A 50 1.78 -16.91 4.59
N ILE A 51 0.65 -16.21 4.53
CA ILE A 51 -0.66 -16.85 4.52
C ILE A 51 -0.90 -17.30 3.08
N PRO A 52 -0.90 -18.62 2.79
CA PRO A 52 -1.45 -19.10 1.54
C PRO A 52 -2.89 -18.63 1.53
N VAL A 53 -3.19 -17.60 0.74
CA VAL A 53 -4.56 -17.26 0.43
C VAL A 53 -5.08 -18.48 -0.30
N GLU A 54 -5.83 -19.32 0.42
CA GLU A 54 -6.65 -20.34 -0.17
C GLU A 54 -7.49 -19.57 -1.19
N LYS A 55 -7.16 -19.72 -2.47
CA LYS A 55 -7.89 -19.07 -3.55
C LYS A 55 -9.31 -19.50 -3.32
N LYS A 56 -10.17 -18.61 -2.76
CA LYS A 56 -11.59 -18.88 -2.70
C LYS A 56 -11.94 -19.23 -4.13
N ALA A 57 -12.27 -20.50 -4.35
CA ALA A 57 -12.70 -20.97 -5.65
C ALA A 57 -13.71 -19.94 -6.14
N PRO A 58 -13.61 -19.45 -7.39
CA PRO A 58 -14.60 -18.52 -7.90
C PRO A 58 -15.94 -19.13 -7.56
N LEU A 59 -16.74 -18.41 -6.74
CA LEU A 59 -18.08 -18.86 -6.41
C LEU A 59 -18.69 -19.18 -7.77
N ARG A 60 -18.96 -20.47 -8.03
CA ARG A 60 -19.74 -20.84 -9.19
C ARG A 60 -20.96 -19.92 -9.11
N PRO A 61 -21.27 -19.12 -10.15
CA PRO A 61 -22.49 -18.35 -10.12
C PRO A 61 -23.57 -19.36 -9.80
N LEU A 62 -24.21 -19.19 -8.63
CA LEU A 62 -25.38 -19.98 -8.26
C LEU A 62 -26.27 -19.89 -9.48
N ILE A 63 -26.46 -21.01 -10.17
CA ILE A 63 -27.30 -21.08 -11.35
C ILE A 63 -28.61 -20.45 -10.90
N ALA A 64 -28.88 -19.24 -11.38
CA ALA A 64 -30.16 -18.60 -11.14
C ALA A 64 -31.17 -19.54 -11.81
N ILE A 65 -31.94 -20.25 -11.00
CA ILE A 65 -33.07 -21.02 -11.49
C ILE A 65 -34.02 -19.97 -12.05
N GLN A 66 -33.94 -19.73 -13.35
CA GLN A 66 -34.93 -18.89 -14.02
C GLN A 66 -36.26 -19.65 -13.95
N PRO A 67 -37.36 -18.99 -13.53
CA PRO A 67 -38.65 -19.65 -13.52
C PRO A 67 -39.02 -20.03 -14.95
N ALA A 68 -39.46 -21.28 -15.12
CA ALA A 68 -39.92 -21.80 -16.39
C ALA A 68 -41.08 -20.94 -16.91
N ASN A 69 -41.00 -20.56 -18.19
CA ASN A 69 -42.07 -19.89 -18.91
C ASN A 69 -42.70 -20.83 -19.92
#